data_AF-A0A2L0EZR1-F1
#
_entry.id   AF-A0A2L0EZR1-F1
#
_cell.length_a   1.000
_cell.length_b   1.000
_cell.length_c   1.000
_cell.angle_alpha   90.00
_cell.angle_beta   90.00
_cell.angle_gamma   90.00
#
_symmetry.space_group_name_H-M   'P 1'
#
loop_
_entity.id
_entity.type
_entity.pdbx_description
1 polymer ?
#
loop_
_entity_poly.entity_id
_entity_poly.type
_entity_poly.pdbx_seq_one_letter_code
_entity_poly.pdbx_strand_id
1 'polypeptide(L)'
;MNAYELVTCASCYGEGEINTDSGPYLCKDCQGNGRILPTGEQIEERIREIEVELERHPLEARPETRWLLFELRRTRKLLWQIRSYCEEAQTEEEQAILVKVRDLADAAVAPRSPALPREMLPEDG
;
A
#
# COMPACT_ATOMS: atom_id res chain seq x y z
N MET A 1 -18.76 1.28 -10.53
CA MET A 1 -18.19 2.10 -9.43
C MET A 1 -16.71 2.29 -9.70
N ASN A 2 -16.20 3.51 -9.56
CA ASN A 2 -14.80 3.84 -9.85
C ASN A 2 -13.93 3.24 -8.73
N ALA A 3 -12.93 2.44 -9.06
CA ALA A 3 -12.10 1.69 -8.09
C ALA A 3 -11.23 2.56 -7.15
N TYR A 4 -11.43 3.88 -7.17
CA TYR A 4 -10.65 4.91 -6.48
C TYR A 4 -11.46 5.70 -5.45
N GLU A 5 -12.67 5.25 -5.08
CA GLU A 5 -13.45 5.94 -4.04
C GLU A 5 -12.85 5.61 -2.67
N LEU A 6 -11.97 6.50 -2.19
CA LEU A 6 -11.29 6.39 -0.89
C LEU A 6 -12.33 6.32 0.24
N VAL A 7 -12.31 5.23 0.99
CA VAL A 7 -13.25 4.99 2.10
C VAL A 7 -12.79 5.79 3.32
N THR A 8 -13.71 6.51 3.96
CA THR A 8 -13.41 7.21 5.22
C THR A 8 -13.04 6.19 6.30
N CYS A 9 -11.98 6.46 7.06
CA CYS A 9 -11.52 5.54 8.10
C CYS A 9 -12.57 5.42 9.21
N ALA A 10 -13.06 4.21 9.47
CA ALA A 10 -14.07 3.96 10.49
C ALA A 10 -13.55 4.16 11.93
N SER A 11 -12.23 4.07 12.13
CA SER A 11 -11.62 4.12 13.47
C SER A 11 -11.36 5.54 13.98
N CYS A 12 -11.03 6.47 13.08
CA CYS A 12 -10.87 7.89 13.41
C CYS A 12 -11.91 8.80 12.76
N TYR A 13 -12.89 8.23 12.05
CA TYR A 13 -13.98 8.94 11.40
C TYR A 13 -13.55 10.07 10.44
N GLY A 14 -12.37 9.95 9.83
CA GLY A 14 -11.84 10.98 8.92
C GLY A 14 -10.77 11.90 9.51
N GLU A 15 -10.57 11.88 10.83
CA GLU A 15 -9.70 12.84 11.52
C GLU A 15 -8.21 12.50 11.42
N GLY A 16 -7.86 11.27 11.05
CA GLY A 16 -6.46 10.81 11.02
C GLY A 16 -5.85 10.55 12.39
N GLU A 17 -6.44 11.06 13.46
CA GLU A 17 -6.00 10.88 14.84
C GLU A 17 -7.11 10.33 15.73
N ILE A 18 -6.73 9.61 16.79
CA ILE A 18 -7.65 9.15 17.83
C ILE A 18 -7.37 9.95 19.10
N ASN A 19 -8.37 10.68 19.57
CA ASN A 19 -8.28 11.47 20.79
C ASN A 19 -8.38 10.56 22.02
N THR A 20 -7.42 10.70 22.95
CA THR A 20 -7.44 10.03 24.26
C THR A 20 -7.20 11.01 25.39
N ASP A 21 -7.42 10.58 26.63
CA ASP A 21 -7.10 11.36 27.84
C ASP A 21 -5.63 11.74 27.94
N SER A 22 -4.73 11.02 27.24
CA SER A 22 -3.29 11.30 27.19
C SER A 22 -2.88 12.19 26.01
N GLY A 23 -3.84 12.66 25.21
CA GLY A 23 -3.63 13.41 23.97
C GLY A 23 -3.98 12.62 22.70
N PRO A 24 -3.99 13.28 21.54
CA PRO A 24 -4.21 12.63 20.26
C PRO A 24 -3.03 11.72 19.90
N TYR A 25 -3.33 10.55 19.34
CA TYR A 25 -2.32 9.71 18.70
C TYR A 25 -2.74 9.35 17.27
N LEU A 26 -1.75 9.11 16.41
CA LEU A 26 -1.95 8.76 15.01
C LEU A 26 -2.83 7.51 14.88
N CYS A 27 -3.92 7.59 14.12
CA CYS A 27 -4.80 6.46 13.88
C CYS A 27 -4.04 5.35 13.13
N LYS A 28 -3.96 4.16 13.71
CA LYS A 28 -3.18 3.04 13.15
C LYS A 28 -3.81 2.40 11.91
N ASP A 29 -5.12 2.54 11.74
CA ASP A 29 -5.85 1.88 10.67
C ASP A 29 -5.77 2.65 9.35
N CYS A 30 -5.70 3.99 9.41
CA CYS A 30 -5.43 4.83 8.24
C CYS A 30 -4.03 5.44 8.23
N GLN A 31 -3.21 5.15 9.25
CA GLN A 31 -1.87 5.71 9.42
C GLN A 31 -1.85 7.25 9.37
N GLY A 32 -2.85 7.92 9.96
CA GLY A 32 -2.91 9.39 9.94
C GLY A 32 -3.68 10.01 8.78
N ASN A 33 -4.04 9.24 7.75
CA ASN A 33 -4.64 9.81 6.54
C ASN A 33 -6.12 10.20 6.65
N GLY A 34 -6.83 9.74 7.68
CA GLY A 34 -8.29 9.88 7.79
C GLY A 34 -9.09 9.05 6.77
N ARG A 35 -8.43 8.52 5.74
CA ARG A 35 -9.00 7.68 4.69
C ARG A 35 -8.21 6.38 4.55
N ILE A 36 -8.90 5.32 4.14
CA ILE A 36 -8.28 4.04 3.78
C ILE A 36 -7.80 4.16 2.34
N LEU A 37 -6.49 4.39 2.17
CA LEU A 37 -5.85 4.36 0.86
C LEU A 37 -5.77 2.91 0.35
N PRO A 38 -5.72 2.67 -0.96
CA PRO A 38 -5.31 1.37 -1.50
C PRO A 38 -3.98 0.93 -0.88
N THR A 39 -3.82 -0.36 -0.56
CA THR A 39 -2.64 -0.86 0.17
C THR A 39 -1.32 -0.45 -0.49
N GLY A 40 -1.27 -0.43 -1.83
CA GLY A 40 -0.08 -0.02 -2.58
C GLY A 40 0.35 1.42 -2.27
N GLU A 41 -0.61 2.35 -2.15
CA GLU A 41 -0.35 3.75 -1.80
C GLU A 41 0.07 3.90 -0.34
N GLN A 42 -0.59 3.20 0.59
CA GLN A 42 -0.19 3.18 2.01
C GLN A 42 1.27 2.74 2.18
N ILE A 43 1.69 1.72 1.43
CA ILE A 43 3.07 1.22 1.49
C ILE A 43 4.06 2.22 0.90
N GLU A 44 3.74 2.85 -0.23
CA GLU A 44 4.62 3.88 -0.82
C GLU A 44 4.78 5.09 0.11
N GLU A 45 3.70 5.53 0.74
CA GLU A 45 3.74 6.58 1.76
C GLU A 45 4.60 6.16 2.94
N ARG A 46 4.42 4.95 3.45
CA ARG A 46 5.20 4.45 4.59
C ARG A 46 6.69 4.30 4.27
N ILE A 47 7.03 3.85 3.06
CA ILE A 47 8.42 3.83 2.57
C ILE A 47 8.98 5.25 2.56
N ARG A 48 8.22 6.23 2.06
CA ARG A 48 8.65 7.65 2.02
C ARG A 48 8.87 8.22 3.42
N GLU A 49 8.00 7.93 4.37
CA GLU A 49 8.18 8.37 5.77
C GLU A 49 9.47 7.83 6.38
N ILE A 50 9.76 6.55 6.14
CA ILE A 50 11.01 5.91 6.58
C ILE A 50 12.21 6.59 5.92
N GLU A 51 12.16 6.91 4.63
CA GLU A 51 13.22 7.64 3.93
C GLU A 51 13.48 9.00 4.57
N VAL A 52 12.43 9.79 4.79
CA VAL A 52 12.51 11.11 5.41
C VAL A 52 13.12 11.02 6.81
N GLU A 53 12.73 10.01 7.59
CA GLU A 53 13.29 9.83 8.94
C GLU A 53 14.79 9.47 8.92
N LEU A 54 15.20 8.59 8.00
CA LEU A 54 16.60 8.21 7.83
C LEU A 54 17.47 9.36 7.28
N GLU A 55 16.87 10.30 6.54
CA GLU A 55 17.50 11.53 6.08
C GLU A 55 17.63 12.56 7.20
N ARG A 56 16.62 12.68 8.07
CA ARG A 56 16.61 13.57 9.25
C ARG A 56 17.63 13.13 10.31
N HIS A 57 17.81 11.82 10.48
CA HIS A 57 18.67 11.22 11.49
C HIS A 57 19.82 10.41 10.87
N PRO A 58 20.73 11.04 10.09
CA PRO A 58 21.63 10.31 9.20
C PRO A 58 22.71 9.51 9.93
N LEU A 59 23.06 9.91 11.16
CA LEU A 59 24.03 9.25 12.03
C LEU A 59 23.44 8.05 12.79
N GLU A 60 22.11 8.00 12.95
CA GLU A 60 21.39 6.91 13.61
C GLU A 60 20.98 5.81 12.62
N ALA A 61 20.82 6.19 11.35
CA ALA A 61 20.52 5.29 10.25
C ALA A 61 21.69 4.35 9.92
N ARG A 62 21.56 3.07 10.28
CA ARG A 62 22.51 2.02 9.90
C ARG A 62 22.57 1.86 8.37
N PRO A 63 23.75 1.72 7.74
CA PRO A 63 23.89 1.55 6.29
C PRO A 63 23.02 0.43 5.70
N GLU A 64 22.85 -0.67 6.44
CA GLU A 64 22.03 -1.82 6.04
C GLU A 64 20.55 -1.45 5.89
N THR A 65 20.06 -0.49 6.67
CA THR A 65 18.67 -0.02 6.58
C THR A 65 18.45 0.74 5.29
N ARG A 66 19.40 1.60 4.90
CA ARG A 66 19.34 2.32 3.61
C ARG A 66 19.43 1.37 2.43
N TRP A 67 20.30 0.36 2.50
CA TRP A 67 20.39 -0.68 1.47
C TRP A 67 19.08 -1.47 1.36
N LEU A 68 18.50 -1.89 2.48
CA LEU A 68 17.23 -2.63 2.47
C LEU A 68 16.08 -1.81 1.87
N LEU A 69 16.00 -0.52 2.20
CA LEU A 69 15.00 0.39 1.66
C LEU A 69 15.16 0.59 0.14
N PHE A 70 16.41 0.70 -0.32
CA PHE A 70 16.73 0.72 -1.74
C PHE A 70 16.28 -0.57 -2.46
N GLU A 71 16.63 -1.74 -1.92
CA GLU A 71 16.23 -3.03 -2.52
C GLU A 71 14.71 -3.21 -2.52
N LEU A 72 14.02 -2.72 -1.47
CA LEU A 72 12.56 -2.74 -1.40
C LEU A 72 11.94 -1.88 -2.52
N ARG A 73 12.38 -0.62 -2.69
CA ARG A 73 11.91 0.24 -3.78
C ARG A 73 12.18 -0.36 -5.15
N ARG A 74 13.39 -0.87 -5.35
CA ARG A 74 13.81 -1.50 -6.61
C ARG A 74 12.94 -2.71 -6.94
N THR A 75 12.73 -3.60 -5.98
CA THR A 75 11.89 -4.80 -6.14
C THR A 75 10.46 -4.44 -6.51
N ARG A 76 9.86 -3.49 -5.78
CA ARG A 76 8.49 -3.02 -6.04
C ARG A 76 8.35 -2.41 -7.45
N LYS A 77 9.32 -1.60 -7.87
CA LYS A 77 9.35 -1.04 -9.24
C LYS A 77 9.37 -2.16 -10.29
N LEU A 78 10.23 -3.16 -10.13
CA LEU A 78 10.34 -4.26 -11.09
C LEU A 78 9.05 -5.09 -11.16
N LEU A 79 8.41 -5.35 -10.03
CA LEU A 79 7.13 -6.06 -9.99
C LEU A 79 6.01 -5.28 -10.67
N TRP A 80 5.96 -3.96 -10.49
CA TRP A 80 5.06 -3.08 -11.25
C TRP A 80 5.31 -3.17 -12.77
N GLN A 81 6.57 -3.19 -13.19
CA GLN A 81 6.91 -3.32 -14.62
C GLN A 81 6.49 -4.70 -15.17
N ILE A 82 6.72 -5.78 -14.42
CA ILE A 82 6.26 -7.13 -14.77
C ILE A 82 4.73 -7.14 -14.93
N ARG A 83 4.00 -6.53 -13.99
CA ARG A 83 2.54 -6.39 -14.04
C ARG A 83 2.09 -5.66 -15.32
N SER A 84 2.74 -4.55 -15.66
CA SER A 84 2.48 -3.79 -16.88
C SER A 84 2.68 -4.65 -18.14
N TYR A 85 3.79 -5.38 -18.23
CA TYR A 85 4.04 -6.28 -19.36
C TYR A 85 3.03 -7.43 -19.45
N CYS A 86 2.49 -7.90 -18.32
CA CYS A 86 1.43 -8.91 -18.33
C CYS A 86 0.11 -8.37 -18.91
N GLU A 87 -0.18 -7.08 -18.76
CA GLU A 87 -1.37 -6.45 -19.31
C GLU A 87 -1.29 -6.24 -20.83
N GLU A 88 -0.08 -6.21 -21.40
CA GLU A 88 0.17 -5.97 -22.83
C GLU A 88 0.05 -7.23 -23.71
N ALA A 89 -0.21 -8.40 -23.13
CA ALA A 89 -0.28 -9.65 -23.87
C ALA A 89 -1.53 -9.78 -24.73
N GLN A 90 -1.35 -10.45 -25.87
CA GLN A 90 -2.30 -10.42 -26.98
C GLN A 90 -2.87 -11.79 -27.36
N THR A 91 -2.32 -12.89 -26.81
CA THR A 91 -2.76 -14.26 -27.14
C THR A 91 -3.40 -14.95 -25.93
N GLU A 92 -4.43 -15.76 -26.17
CA GLU A 92 -5.19 -16.46 -25.12
C GLU A 92 -4.34 -17.45 -24.31
N GLU A 93 -3.34 -18.08 -24.95
CA GLU A 93 -2.44 -19.05 -24.33
C GLU A 93 -1.43 -18.38 -23.38
N GLU A 94 -0.94 -17.18 -23.74
CA GLU A 94 -0.10 -16.35 -22.88
C GLU A 94 -0.91 -15.76 -21.73
N GLN A 95 -2.18 -15.43 -21.96
CA GLN A 95 -3.06 -14.77 -20.99
C GLN A 95 -3.15 -15.54 -19.65
N ALA A 96 -3.26 -16.87 -19.68
CA ALA A 96 -3.46 -17.67 -18.47
C ALA A 96 -2.24 -17.70 -17.54
N ILE A 97 -1.02 -17.74 -18.11
CA ILE A 97 0.23 -17.66 -17.33
C ILE A 97 0.43 -16.23 -16.84
N LEU A 98 0.13 -15.23 -17.66
CA LEU A 98 0.33 -13.82 -17.32
C LEU A 98 -0.65 -13.33 -16.26
N VAL A 99 -1.87 -13.85 -16.21
CA VAL A 99 -2.78 -13.61 -15.08
C VAL A 99 -2.15 -14.07 -13.77
N LYS A 100 -1.53 -15.26 -13.73
CA LYS A 100 -0.85 -15.75 -12.52
C LYS A 100 0.35 -14.88 -12.12
N VAL A 101 1.13 -14.46 -13.11
CA VAL A 101 2.28 -13.57 -12.87
C VAL A 101 1.80 -12.21 -12.34
N ARG A 102 0.72 -11.66 -12.91
CA ARG A 102 0.10 -10.41 -12.45
C ARG A 102 -0.39 -10.53 -11.02
N ASP A 103 -1.10 -11.61 -10.67
CA ASP A 103 -1.62 -11.82 -9.32
C ASP A 103 -0.48 -11.95 -8.29
N LEU A 104 0.64 -12.60 -8.65
CA LEU A 104 1.84 -12.67 -7.82
C LEU A 104 2.53 -11.32 -7.66
N ALA A 105 2.61 -10.54 -8.75
CA ALA A 105 3.16 -9.18 -8.72
C ALA A 105 2.29 -8.27 -7.84
N ASP A 106 0.97 -8.34 -8.00
CA ASP A 106 0.01 -7.60 -7.19
C ASP A 106 0.16 -7.97 -5.71
N ALA A 107 0.24 -9.26 -5.36
CA ALA A 107 0.42 -9.69 -3.96
C ALA A 107 1.74 -9.17 -3.34
N ALA A 108 2.81 -9.07 -4.14
CA ALA A 108 4.11 -8.60 -3.67
C ALA A 108 4.20 -7.05 -3.58
N VAL A 109 3.43 -6.33 -4.39
CA VAL A 109 3.40 -4.86 -4.44
C VAL A 109 2.31 -4.28 -3.55
N ALA A 110 1.20 -4.98 -3.39
CA ALA A 110 0.07 -4.63 -2.55
C ALA A 110 -0.43 -5.90 -1.85
N PRO A 111 0.07 -6.24 -0.65
CA PRO A 111 -0.54 -7.32 0.13
C PRO A 111 -2.03 -7.04 0.23
N ARG A 112 -2.85 -8.10 0.18
CA ARG A 112 -4.32 -7.97 0.23
C ARG A 112 -4.67 -6.97 1.33
N SER A 113 -5.37 -5.91 0.92
CA SER A 113 -5.94 -4.94 1.86
C SER A 113 -6.60 -5.73 2.99
N PRO A 114 -6.43 -5.36 4.28
CA PRO A 114 -7.17 -6.01 5.35
C PRO A 114 -8.61 -6.07 4.89
N ALA A 115 -9.16 -7.29 4.80
CA ALA A 115 -10.47 -7.51 4.22
C ALA A 115 -11.41 -6.48 4.85
N LEU A 116 -11.97 -5.59 4.03
CA LEU A 116 -13.02 -4.71 4.51
C LEU A 116 -14.05 -5.62 5.20
N PRO A 117 -14.49 -5.29 6.42
CA PRO A 117 -15.57 -6.03 7.07
C PRO A 117 -16.68 -6.22 6.05
N ARG A 118 -17.25 -7.43 6.00
CA ARG A 118 -18.21 -7.80 4.95
C ARG A 118 -19.39 -6.82 4.88
N GLU A 119 -19.70 -6.13 5.97
CA GLU A 119 -20.73 -5.09 6.05
C GLU A 119 -20.38 -3.79 5.28
N MET A 120 -19.13 -3.60 4.85
CA MET A 120 -18.63 -2.42 4.13
C MET A 120 -18.36 -2.68 2.65
N LEU A 121 -18.55 -3.92 2.18
CA LEU A 121 -18.53 -4.20 0.74
C LEU A 121 -19.88 -3.75 0.15
N PRO A 122 -19.90 -3.06 -1.00
CA PRO A 122 -21.16 -2.79 -1.69
C PRO A 122 -21.87 -4.12 -1.96
N GLU A 123 -23.16 -4.21 -1.61
CA GLU A 123 -23.95 -5.39 -1.99
C GLU A 123 -23.94 -5.48 -3.52
N ASP A 124 -23.55 -6.64 -4.03
CA ASP A 124 -23.40 -6.90 -5.46
C ASP A 124 -24.68 -6.44 -6.21
N GLY A 125 -24.53 -5.40 -7.04
CA GLY A 125 -25.55 -4.87 -7.94
C GLY A 125 -25.08 -4.91 -9.39
#